data_AF-A0A2E1W081-F1
#
_entry.id   AF-A0A2E1W081-F1
#
_cell.length_a   1.000
_cell.length_b   1.000
_cell.length_c   1.000
_cell.angle_alpha   90.00
_cell.angle_beta   90.00
_cell.angle_gamma   90.00
#
_symmetry.space_group_name_H-M   'P 1'
#
loop_
_entity.id
_entity.type
_entity.pdbx_description
1 polymer ?
#
loop_
_entity_poly.entity_id
_entity_poly.type
_entity_poly.pdbx_seq_one_letter_code
_entity_poly.pdbx_strand_id
1 'polypeptide(L)'
;MDALNAETSSVLSEDCDVCRRVLLGLATVSDVRAIKLYRLRVNVSPPVPNLPCLDHEAMLHEGIAPHAAVYVEDRENGELHEIVLIPSRRRVEIDIASTLHEHTDAGQERLLSWLRTRFPEFTYAINGLSWLRGDRRVARACRAQITLRDILTATDFERIEVSLARLRTIGALMEKESRVASWSVRTVTGPLLAVMGFLVYQGLGELVPELGDGTVTLLQAGVVGVAGAIFLYFGLKAVHLTEMANRVWKRASEYGLIVSERRRLRSTNPPGLA
;
A
#
# COMPACT_ATOMS: atom_id res chain seq x y z
N MET A 1 17.76 -28.22 17.72
CA MET A 1 17.44 -27.02 18.50
C MET A 1 18.68 -26.20 18.87
N ASP A 2 19.90 -26.48 18.35
CA ASP A 2 21.09 -25.65 18.65
C ASP A 2 22.07 -25.47 17.46
N ALA A 3 21.62 -25.61 16.22
CA ALA A 3 22.48 -25.44 15.02
C ALA A 3 21.92 -24.48 13.96
N LEU A 4 20.92 -23.66 14.33
CA LEU A 4 20.34 -22.60 13.49
C LEU A 4 20.53 -21.19 14.07
N ASN A 5 21.33 -21.08 15.14
CA ASN A 5 21.59 -19.83 15.87
C ASN A 5 23.04 -19.33 15.76
N ALA A 6 23.83 -19.87 14.82
CA ALA A 6 25.26 -19.55 14.72
C ALA A 6 25.65 -19.18 13.27
N GLU A 7 25.08 -18.08 12.75
CA GLU A 7 25.72 -17.21 11.73
C GLU A 7 24.79 -16.04 11.34
N THR A 8 24.42 -15.22 12.33
CA THR A 8 24.11 -13.79 12.07
C THR A 8 24.55 -13.01 13.30
N SER A 9 25.85 -13.10 13.57
CA SER A 9 26.52 -12.21 14.51
C SER A 9 26.43 -10.78 13.98
N SER A 10 25.40 -10.07 14.46
CA SER A 10 25.52 -8.80 15.17
C SER A 10 26.56 -7.78 14.69
N VAL A 11 26.63 -7.48 13.40
CA VAL A 11 26.97 -6.13 12.98
C VAL A 11 25.65 -5.39 12.83
N LEU A 12 25.40 -4.41 13.70
CA LEU A 12 24.42 -3.35 13.40
C LEU A 12 24.87 -2.77 12.07
N SER A 13 24.19 -3.13 10.98
CA SER A 13 24.46 -2.56 9.66
C SER A 13 24.48 -1.03 9.79
N GLU A 14 25.37 -0.35 9.08
CA GLU A 14 25.40 1.12 8.99
C GLU A 14 23.99 1.69 8.76
N ASP A 15 23.16 0.95 8.01
CA ASP A 15 21.76 1.28 7.77
C ASP A 15 20.91 1.37 9.06
N CYS A 16 21.13 0.47 10.03
CA CYS A 16 20.41 0.48 11.31
C CYS A 16 20.81 1.69 12.17
N ASP A 17 22.08 2.08 12.15
CA ASP A 17 22.57 3.25 12.90
C ASP A 17 22.10 4.56 12.29
N VAL A 18 22.12 4.64 10.96
CA VAL A 18 21.52 5.75 10.22
C VAL A 18 20.02 5.85 10.54
N CYS A 19 19.30 4.73 10.52
CA CYS A 19 17.88 4.71 10.87
C CYS A 19 17.61 5.16 12.30
N ARG A 20 18.40 4.69 13.28
CA ARG A 20 18.29 5.12 14.67
C ARG A 20 18.51 6.62 14.82
N ARG A 21 19.51 7.18 14.13
CA ARG A 21 19.84 8.62 14.18
C ARG A 21 18.69 9.48 13.68
N VAL A 22 18.09 9.11 12.54
CA VAL A 22 16.95 9.84 11.96
C VAL A 22 15.73 9.75 12.90
N LEU A 23 15.43 8.57 13.44
CA LEU A 23 14.33 8.37 14.39
C LEU A 23 14.49 9.19 15.67
N LEU A 24 15.70 9.23 16.25
CA LEU A 24 15.98 10.05 17.42
C LEU A 24 15.82 11.54 17.13
N GLY A 25 16.22 12.00 15.95
CA GLY A 25 15.98 13.38 15.52
C GLY A 25 14.49 13.67 15.37
N LEU A 26 13.72 12.81 14.71
CA LEU A 26 12.27 12.98 14.57
C LEU A 26 11.57 13.05 15.93
N ALA A 27 12.01 12.23 16.90
CA ALA A 27 11.47 12.21 18.25
C ALA A 27 11.66 13.53 19.03
N THR A 28 12.50 14.47 18.55
CA THR A 28 12.64 15.78 19.20
C THR A 28 11.48 16.73 18.87
N VAL A 29 10.85 16.58 17.70
CA VAL A 29 9.77 17.47 17.21
C VAL A 29 8.43 16.77 17.05
N SER A 30 8.43 15.44 16.97
CA SER A 30 7.25 14.63 16.72
C SER A 30 7.17 13.45 17.70
N ASP A 31 5.97 12.94 17.90
CA ASP A 31 5.75 11.67 18.55
C ASP A 31 5.83 10.54 17.53
N VAL A 32 6.81 9.64 17.68
CA VAL A 32 6.87 8.41 16.89
C VAL A 32 5.76 7.49 17.39
N ARG A 33 4.79 7.18 16.54
CA ARG A 33 3.58 6.40 16.91
C ARG A 33 3.70 4.92 16.56
N ALA A 34 4.41 4.57 15.49
CA ALA A 34 4.68 3.20 15.09
C ALA A 34 5.81 3.16 14.04
N ILE A 35 6.50 2.01 13.94
CA ILE A 35 7.60 1.80 13.01
C ILE A 35 7.40 0.45 12.31
N LYS A 36 7.50 0.44 10.99
CA LYS A 36 7.65 -0.77 10.19
C LYS A 36 9.10 -0.92 9.81
N LEU A 37 9.69 -2.05 10.15
CA LEU A 37 11.07 -2.36 9.82
C LEU A 37 11.14 -3.42 8.73
N TYR A 38 11.96 -3.15 7.72
CA TYR A 38 12.20 -4.06 6.63
C TYR A 38 13.69 -4.36 6.50
N ARG A 39 14.08 -5.57 6.93
CA ARG A 39 15.47 -6.05 7.05
C ARG A 39 16.39 -5.09 7.83
N LEU A 40 15.80 -4.36 8.77
CA LEU A 40 16.47 -3.50 9.74
C LEU A 40 16.09 -3.93 11.16
N ARG A 41 16.97 -3.67 12.12
CA ARG A 41 16.70 -3.86 13.55
C ARG A 41 17.02 -2.56 14.29
N VAL A 42 15.99 -1.85 14.71
CA VAL A 42 16.12 -0.59 15.43
C VAL A 42 15.30 -0.64 16.71
N ASN A 43 15.98 -0.39 17.83
CA ASN A 43 15.35 -0.21 19.13
C ASN A 43 15.19 1.29 19.37
N VAL A 44 13.98 1.69 19.77
CA VAL A 44 13.63 3.08 20.08
C VAL A 44 13.16 3.15 21.53
N SER A 45 13.52 4.23 22.22
CA SER A 45 13.06 4.55 23.56
C SER A 45 12.33 5.90 23.52
N PRO A 46 11.09 6.02 24.05
CA PRO A 46 10.29 4.93 24.62
C PRO A 46 9.90 3.87 23.56
N PRO A 47 9.57 2.63 23.98
CA PRO A 47 9.12 1.60 23.05
C PRO A 47 7.84 2.03 22.31
N VAL A 48 7.86 1.84 20.99
CA VAL A 48 6.72 2.10 20.09
C VAL A 48 6.38 0.82 19.34
N PRO A 49 5.14 0.68 18.84
CA PRO A 49 4.75 -0.45 18.01
C PRO A 49 5.74 -0.69 16.86
N ASN A 50 6.34 -1.88 16.83
CA ASN A 50 7.29 -2.27 15.80
C ASN A 50 6.71 -3.43 14.98
N LEU A 51 6.62 -3.23 13.67
CA LEU A 51 5.94 -4.13 12.75
C LEU A 51 6.93 -4.76 11.78
N PRO A 52 6.79 -6.07 11.50
CA PRO A 52 7.46 -6.66 10.36
C PRO A 52 6.87 -6.12 9.06
N CYS A 53 7.66 -6.15 8.00
CA CYS A 53 7.13 -5.96 6.66
C CYS A 53 6.17 -7.11 6.32
N LEU A 54 4.95 -6.75 5.90
CA LEU A 54 3.94 -7.72 5.45
C LEU A 54 4.16 -8.18 4.01
N ASP A 55 5.15 -7.61 3.33
CA ASP A 55 5.51 -7.98 1.97
C ASP A 55 6.61 -9.04 2.00
N HIS A 56 6.19 -10.30 2.00
CA HIS A 56 7.10 -11.44 2.01
C HIS A 56 7.99 -11.48 0.75
N GLU A 57 7.47 -11.07 -0.40
CA GLU A 57 8.26 -10.97 -1.65
C GLU A 57 9.32 -9.90 -1.50
N ALA A 58 8.97 -8.76 -0.89
CA ALA A 58 9.99 -7.81 -0.51
C ALA A 58 11.05 -8.53 0.34
N MET A 59 10.70 -9.24 1.41
CA MET A 59 11.71 -9.83 2.30
C MET A 59 12.69 -10.79 1.60
N LEU A 60 12.28 -11.38 0.48
CA LEU A 60 13.07 -12.34 -0.30
C LEU A 60 13.80 -11.71 -1.51
N HIS A 61 13.37 -10.53 -1.98
CA HIS A 61 13.99 -9.87 -3.13
C HIS A 61 15.17 -8.96 -2.74
N GLU A 62 16.36 -9.30 -3.21
CA GLU A 62 17.58 -8.48 -3.05
C GLU A 62 17.48 -7.09 -3.72
N GLY A 63 16.58 -6.92 -4.70
CA GLY A 63 16.42 -5.66 -5.44
C GLY A 63 15.76 -4.51 -4.66
N ILE A 64 15.07 -4.80 -3.56
CA ILE A 64 14.52 -3.78 -2.67
C ILE A 64 15.61 -3.45 -1.63
N ALA A 65 15.81 -2.19 -1.27
CA ALA A 65 16.80 -1.83 -0.24
C ALA A 65 16.19 -1.99 1.17
N PRO A 66 16.98 -2.34 2.21
CA PRO A 66 16.53 -2.24 3.60
C PRO A 66 15.98 -0.84 3.90
N HIS A 67 14.84 -0.76 4.59
CA HIS A 67 14.17 0.51 4.85
C HIS A 67 13.27 0.43 6.08
N ALA A 68 12.88 1.60 6.59
CA ALA A 68 11.92 1.74 7.67
C ALA A 68 10.81 2.69 7.25
N ALA A 69 9.56 2.37 7.52
CA ALA A 69 8.45 3.32 7.40
C ALA A 69 7.97 3.70 8.80
N VAL A 70 7.91 4.99 9.07
CA VAL A 70 7.72 5.55 10.40
C VAL A 70 6.47 6.41 10.40
N TYR A 71 5.55 6.11 11.30
CA TYR A 71 4.40 6.97 11.56
C TYR A 71 4.76 7.97 12.66
N VAL A 72 4.73 9.26 12.31
CA VAL A 72 5.00 10.35 13.24
C VAL A 72 3.79 11.27 13.33
N GLU A 73 3.54 11.77 14.54
CA GLU A 73 2.58 12.83 14.81
C GLU A 73 3.34 14.09 15.22
N ASP A 74 3.20 15.16 14.46
CA ASP A 74 3.80 16.44 14.79
C ASP A 74 3.21 16.99 16.10
N ARG A 75 4.06 17.44 17.03
CA ARG A 75 3.62 17.88 18.36
C ARG A 75 2.94 19.24 18.37
N GLU A 76 3.21 20.10 17.39
CA GLU A 76 2.68 21.45 17.33
C GLU A 76 1.28 21.48 16.74
N ASN A 77 1.07 20.78 15.61
CA ASN A 77 -0.19 20.81 14.87
C ASN A 77 -0.97 19.48 14.90
N GLY A 78 -0.39 18.41 15.44
CA GLY A 78 -0.99 17.08 15.49
C GLY A 78 -1.08 16.38 14.13
N GLU A 79 -0.44 16.89 13.07
CA GLU A 79 -0.49 16.29 11.74
C GLU A 79 0.24 14.94 11.70
N LEU A 80 -0.32 13.96 10.98
CA LEU A 80 0.30 12.64 10.84
C LEU A 80 1.03 12.50 9.51
N HIS A 81 2.24 11.96 9.57
CA HIS A 81 3.07 11.69 8.42
C HIS A 81 3.62 10.26 8.44
N GLU A 82 3.68 9.62 7.27
CA GLU A 82 4.46 8.40 7.06
C GLU A 82 5.78 8.76 6.38
N ILE A 83 6.88 8.48 7.06
CA ILE A 83 8.24 8.76 6.58
C ILE A 83 8.91 7.43 6.27
N VAL A 84 9.26 7.20 5.01
CA VAL A 84 10.00 6.02 4.55
C VAL A 84 11.48 6.38 4.43
N LEU A 85 12.31 5.77 5.26
CA LEU A 85 13.76 5.94 5.26
C LEU A 85 14.42 4.75 4.57
N ILE A 86 15.26 5.03 3.57
CA ILE A 86 16.07 4.05 2.83
C ILE A 86 17.55 4.40 3.04
N PRO A 87 18.20 3.89 4.11
CA PRO A 87 19.53 4.34 4.53
C PRO A 87 20.61 4.16 3.46
N SER A 88 20.70 2.98 2.86
CA SER A 88 21.70 2.65 1.83
C SER A 88 21.60 3.51 0.56
N ARG A 89 20.45 4.14 0.32
CA ARG A 89 20.25 5.08 -0.80
C ARG A 89 20.30 6.55 -0.37
N ARG A 90 20.54 6.82 0.91
CA ARG A 90 20.40 8.15 1.53
C ARG A 90 19.14 8.85 1.06
N ARG A 91 18.01 8.15 1.12
CA ARG A 91 16.73 8.64 0.63
C ARG A 91 15.67 8.60 1.72
N VAL A 92 14.92 9.69 1.84
CA VAL A 92 13.74 9.82 2.68
C VAL A 92 12.55 10.13 1.78
N GLU A 93 11.46 9.42 1.97
CA GLU A 93 10.21 9.65 1.25
C GLU A 93 9.09 9.95 2.24
N ILE A 94 8.22 10.90 1.89
CA ILE A 94 6.96 11.11 2.61
C ILE A 94 5.87 10.39 1.81
N ASP A 95 5.31 9.31 2.37
CA ASP A 95 4.22 8.57 1.77
C ASP A 95 2.87 9.14 2.24
N ILE A 96 2.08 9.63 1.29
CA ILE A 96 0.79 10.26 1.55
C ILE A 96 -0.35 9.23 1.60
N ALA A 97 -0.15 8.01 1.09
CA ALA A 97 -1.24 7.06 0.89
C ALA A 97 -1.94 6.67 2.21
N SER A 98 -1.18 6.48 3.28
CA SER A 98 -1.72 6.11 4.61
C SER A 98 -2.25 7.28 5.40
N THR A 99 -1.67 8.47 5.18
CA THR A 99 -1.94 9.70 5.93
C THR A 99 -2.84 10.66 5.16
N LEU A 100 -3.49 10.17 4.09
CA LEU A 100 -4.39 10.98 3.28
C LEU A 100 -5.47 11.63 4.16
N HIS A 101 -5.57 12.97 4.12
CA HIS A 101 -6.44 13.80 4.98
C HIS A 101 -6.10 13.81 6.48
N GLU A 102 -4.87 13.43 6.86
CA GLU A 102 -4.34 13.60 8.23
C GLU A 102 -3.25 14.67 8.33
N HIS A 103 -2.91 15.32 7.21
CA HIS A 103 -1.95 16.42 7.11
C HIS A 103 -2.42 17.45 6.07
N THR A 104 -1.74 18.59 6.08
CA THR A 104 -1.89 19.67 5.10
C THR A 104 -0.66 19.75 4.20
N ASP A 105 -0.78 20.41 3.05
CA ASP A 105 0.37 20.67 2.18
C ASP A 105 1.41 21.56 2.90
N ALA A 106 0.94 22.56 3.65
CA ALA A 106 1.80 23.45 4.44
C ALA A 106 2.53 22.71 5.57
N GLY A 107 1.88 21.78 6.27
CA GLY A 107 2.53 20.95 7.30
C GLY A 107 3.55 19.99 6.71
N GLN A 108 3.24 19.41 5.55
CA GLN A 108 4.19 18.60 4.80
C GLN A 108 5.43 19.40 4.37
N GLU A 109 5.26 20.64 3.88
CA GLU A 109 6.38 21.52 3.54
C GLU A 109 7.23 21.88 4.75
N ARG A 110 6.61 22.15 5.92
CA ARG A 110 7.35 22.37 7.17
C ARG A 110 8.19 21.16 7.57
N LEU A 111 7.60 19.95 7.54
CA LEU A 111 8.32 18.71 7.83
C LEU A 111 9.49 18.51 6.86
N LEU A 112 9.30 18.74 5.56
CA LEU A 112 10.37 18.63 4.56
C LEU A 112 11.49 19.64 4.79
N SER A 113 11.15 20.89 5.10
CA SER A 113 12.12 21.93 5.41
C SER A 113 12.96 21.57 6.63
N TRP A 114 12.30 21.10 7.69
CA TRP A 114 12.98 20.64 8.90
C TRP A 114 13.90 19.45 8.62
N LEU A 115 13.41 18.43 7.88
CA LEU A 115 14.20 17.26 7.51
C LEU A 115 15.44 17.64 6.72
N ARG A 116 15.30 18.48 5.67
CA ARG A 116 16.41 18.95 4.84
C ARG A 116 17.46 19.73 5.64
N THR A 117 17.02 20.51 6.63
CA THR A 117 17.91 21.27 7.49
C THR A 117 18.65 20.35 8.47
N ARG A 118 17.95 19.36 9.04
CA ARG A 118 18.50 18.48 10.07
C ARG A 118 19.40 17.37 9.52
N PHE A 119 19.05 16.86 8.33
CA PHE A 119 19.71 15.74 7.65
C PHE A 119 19.98 16.11 6.18
N PRO A 120 20.88 17.07 5.91
CA PRO A 120 21.17 17.55 4.55
C PRO A 120 21.82 16.50 3.65
N GLU A 121 22.33 15.41 4.22
CA GLU A 121 22.96 14.31 3.49
C GLU A 121 21.96 13.40 2.74
N PHE A 122 20.66 13.58 2.95
CA PHE A 122 19.60 12.80 2.32
C PHE A 122 18.96 13.50 1.13
N THR A 123 18.47 12.69 0.20
CA THR A 123 17.53 13.10 -0.84
C THR A 123 16.10 12.92 -0.35
N TYR A 124 15.20 13.81 -0.78
CA TYR A 124 13.82 13.85 -0.31
C TYR A 124 12.84 13.74 -1.46
N ALA A 125 11.86 12.85 -1.32
CA ALA A 125 10.77 12.69 -2.28
C ALA A 125 9.41 12.67 -1.58
N ILE A 126 8.37 13.05 -2.32
CA ILE A 126 6.98 12.90 -1.90
C ILE A 126 6.36 11.82 -2.78
N ASN A 127 5.87 10.75 -2.16
CA ASN A 127 5.13 9.71 -2.84
C ASN A 127 3.64 10.04 -2.78
N GLY A 128 3.15 10.61 -3.89
CA GLY A 128 1.75 10.93 -4.07
C GLY A 128 0.88 9.71 -4.40
N LEU A 129 -0.42 9.94 -4.43
CA LEU A 129 -1.41 8.90 -4.74
C LEU A 129 -1.37 8.52 -6.23
N SER A 130 -1.24 7.22 -6.50
CA SER A 130 -1.40 6.67 -7.85
C SER A 130 -2.87 6.41 -8.19
N TRP A 131 -3.34 7.03 -9.27
CA TRP A 131 -4.66 6.74 -9.84
C TRP A 131 -4.73 5.34 -10.44
N LEU A 132 -3.67 4.94 -11.15
CA LEU A 132 -3.55 3.62 -11.79
C LEU A 132 -3.65 2.49 -10.76
N ARG A 133 -2.98 2.63 -9.61
CA ARG A 133 -3.05 1.64 -8.51
C ARG A 133 -4.28 1.79 -7.62
N GLY A 134 -5.11 2.81 -7.86
CA GLY A 134 -6.35 3.04 -7.11
C GLY A 134 -6.14 3.51 -5.67
N ASP A 135 -5.03 4.17 -5.35
CA ASP A 135 -4.65 4.56 -3.98
C ASP A 135 -5.75 5.34 -3.26
N ARG A 136 -6.38 6.29 -3.96
CA ARG A 136 -7.51 7.07 -3.43
C ARG A 136 -8.68 6.19 -3.00
N ARG A 137 -8.98 5.11 -3.75
CA ARG A 137 -10.09 4.21 -3.43
C ARG A 137 -9.75 3.34 -2.23
N VAL A 138 -8.53 2.82 -2.17
CA VAL A 138 -8.03 2.05 -1.01
C VAL A 138 -8.04 2.91 0.25
N ALA A 139 -7.51 4.12 0.18
CA ALA A 139 -7.48 5.07 1.30
C ALA A 139 -8.90 5.42 1.78
N ARG A 140 -9.84 5.67 0.85
CA ARG A 140 -11.25 5.90 1.20
C ARG A 140 -11.91 4.69 1.85
N ALA A 141 -11.68 3.49 1.32
CA ALA A 141 -12.23 2.26 1.88
C ALA A 141 -11.74 2.02 3.32
N CYS A 142 -10.44 2.27 3.58
CA CYS A 142 -9.87 2.18 4.92
C CYS A 142 -10.47 3.24 5.85
N ARG A 143 -10.41 4.53 5.47
CA ARG A 143 -10.90 5.66 6.27
C ARG A 143 -12.38 5.59 6.60
N ALA A 144 -13.20 5.02 5.70
CA ALA A 144 -14.62 4.82 5.95
C ALA A 144 -14.89 3.86 7.13
N GLN A 145 -13.93 2.98 7.46
CA GLN A 145 -14.04 2.08 8.61
C GLN A 145 -13.29 2.60 9.83
N ILE A 146 -12.06 3.09 9.63
CA ILE A 146 -11.20 3.59 10.70
C ILE A 146 -10.11 4.51 10.15
N THR A 147 -9.83 5.60 10.88
CA THR A 147 -8.73 6.51 10.55
C THR A 147 -7.40 5.94 11.01
N LEU A 148 -6.30 6.30 10.34
CA LEU A 148 -4.96 5.93 10.82
C LEU A 148 -4.70 6.53 12.21
N ARG A 149 -5.20 7.75 12.46
CA ARG A 149 -5.12 8.40 13.77
C ARG A 149 -5.70 7.53 14.87
N ASP A 150 -6.92 7.03 14.69
CA ASP A 150 -7.56 6.16 15.68
C ASP A 150 -6.75 4.87 15.92
N ILE A 151 -6.20 4.27 14.85
CA ILE A 151 -5.31 3.10 14.96
C ILE A 151 -4.07 3.40 15.81
N LEU A 152 -3.51 4.60 15.69
CA LEU A 152 -2.27 4.99 16.37
C LEU A 152 -2.49 5.51 17.80
N THR A 153 -3.61 6.20 18.07
CA THR A 153 -3.78 6.97 19.31
C THR A 153 -4.99 6.56 20.15
N ALA A 154 -6.09 6.09 19.55
CA ALA A 154 -7.32 5.82 20.29
C ALA A 154 -7.15 4.67 21.30
N THR A 155 -7.90 4.75 22.41
CA THR A 155 -7.78 3.84 23.57
C THR A 155 -8.83 2.73 23.57
N ASP A 156 -9.95 2.93 22.87
CA ASP A 156 -11.04 1.97 22.73
C ASP A 156 -10.67 0.88 21.71
N PHE A 157 -9.97 -0.14 22.19
CA PHE A 157 -9.50 -1.20 21.33
C PHE A 157 -10.61 -2.13 20.82
N GLU A 158 -11.73 -2.26 21.55
CA GLU A 158 -12.86 -3.10 21.12
C GLU A 158 -13.53 -2.50 19.89
N ARG A 159 -13.77 -1.19 19.89
CA ARG A 159 -14.28 -0.48 18.71
C ARG A 159 -13.32 -0.59 17.53
N ILE A 160 -12.02 -0.47 17.78
CA ILE A 160 -11.00 -0.64 16.73
C ILE A 160 -11.09 -2.04 16.11
N GLU A 161 -11.21 -3.09 16.92
CA GLU A 161 -11.32 -4.47 16.42
C GLU A 161 -12.56 -4.70 15.56
N VAL A 162 -13.71 -4.12 15.94
CA VAL A 162 -14.92 -4.17 15.12
C VAL A 162 -14.70 -3.48 13.77
N SER A 163 -14.08 -2.31 13.75
CA SER A 163 -13.74 -1.62 12.50
C SER A 163 -12.74 -2.40 11.64
N LEU A 164 -11.74 -3.04 12.24
CA LEU A 164 -10.79 -3.89 11.53
C LEU A 164 -11.45 -5.16 10.96
N ALA A 165 -12.39 -5.76 11.69
CA ALA A 165 -13.17 -6.88 11.18
C ALA A 165 -13.98 -6.47 9.93
N ARG A 166 -14.64 -5.31 9.96
CA ARG A 166 -15.34 -4.76 8.79
C ARG A 166 -14.40 -4.52 7.61
N LEU A 167 -13.21 -3.95 7.87
CA LEU A 167 -12.23 -3.69 6.81
C LEU A 167 -11.73 -4.99 6.16
N ARG A 168 -11.51 -6.06 6.94
CA ARG A 168 -11.17 -7.40 6.41
C ARG A 168 -12.31 -7.97 5.56
N THR A 169 -13.56 -7.83 6.02
CA THR A 169 -14.74 -8.25 5.24
C THR A 169 -14.82 -7.51 3.91
N ILE A 170 -14.58 -6.19 3.90
CA ILE A 170 -14.56 -5.40 2.66
C ILE A 170 -13.46 -5.90 1.71
N GLY A 171 -12.24 -6.13 2.22
CA GLY A 171 -11.15 -6.70 1.42
C GLY A 171 -11.51 -8.05 0.80
N ALA A 172 -12.13 -8.94 1.58
CA ALA A 172 -12.59 -10.25 1.11
C ALA A 172 -13.71 -10.15 0.06
N LEU A 173 -14.64 -9.20 0.22
CA LEU A 173 -15.68 -8.93 -0.77
C LEU A 173 -15.08 -8.41 -2.09
N MET A 174 -14.12 -7.47 -2.02
CA MET A 174 -13.42 -6.95 -3.20
C MET A 174 -12.66 -8.06 -3.95
N GLU A 175 -12.01 -8.96 -3.22
CA GLU A 175 -11.35 -10.13 -3.82
C GLU A 175 -12.37 -11.09 -4.46
N LYS A 176 -13.51 -11.34 -3.80
CA LYS A 176 -14.57 -12.17 -4.38
C LYS A 176 -15.12 -11.55 -5.67
N GLU A 177 -15.39 -10.25 -5.68
CA GLU A 177 -15.82 -9.54 -6.89
C GLU A 177 -14.78 -9.60 -8.01
N SER A 178 -13.50 -9.49 -7.68
CA SER A 178 -12.43 -9.60 -8.68
C SER A 178 -12.35 -11.01 -9.28
N ARG A 179 -12.52 -12.06 -8.46
CA ARG A 179 -12.59 -13.46 -8.92
C ARG A 179 -13.79 -13.70 -9.81
N VAL A 180 -14.97 -13.16 -9.46
CA VAL A 180 -16.18 -13.25 -10.30
C VAL A 180 -15.95 -12.53 -11.62
N ALA A 181 -15.38 -11.32 -11.62
CA ALA A 181 -15.07 -10.59 -12.84
C ALA A 181 -14.07 -11.35 -13.73
N SER A 182 -13.00 -11.89 -13.15
CA SER A 182 -12.03 -12.74 -13.86
C SER A 182 -12.66 -14.00 -14.44
N TRP A 183 -13.57 -14.64 -13.69
CA TRP A 183 -14.32 -15.79 -14.17
C TRP A 183 -15.18 -15.41 -15.38
N SER A 184 -16.00 -14.35 -15.28
CA SER A 184 -16.86 -13.89 -16.37
C SER A 184 -16.08 -13.56 -17.65
N VAL A 185 -14.91 -12.93 -17.52
CA VAL A 185 -14.01 -12.65 -18.65
C VAL A 185 -13.57 -13.96 -19.32
N ARG A 186 -13.15 -14.96 -18.53
CA ARG A 186 -12.66 -16.24 -19.05
C ARG A 186 -13.76 -17.14 -19.63
N THR A 187 -14.93 -17.19 -19.00
CA THR A 187 -15.97 -18.18 -19.33
C THR A 187 -17.08 -17.65 -20.22
N VAL A 188 -17.36 -16.34 -20.17
CA VAL A 188 -18.45 -15.74 -20.94
C VAL A 188 -17.90 -14.89 -22.07
N THR A 189 -17.03 -13.93 -21.76
CA THR A 189 -16.61 -12.94 -22.75
C THR A 189 -15.68 -13.52 -23.82
N GLY A 190 -14.76 -14.41 -23.44
CA GLY A 190 -13.88 -15.10 -24.38
C GLY A 190 -14.64 -15.89 -25.47
N PRO A 191 -15.53 -16.83 -25.10
CA PRO A 191 -16.36 -17.54 -26.08
C PRO A 191 -17.25 -16.61 -26.91
N LEU A 192 -17.83 -15.57 -26.31
CA LEU A 192 -18.68 -14.62 -27.02
C LEU A 192 -17.87 -13.83 -28.06
N LEU A 193 -16.63 -13.43 -27.76
CA LEU A 193 -15.73 -12.82 -28.73
C LEU A 193 -15.38 -13.75 -29.88
N ALA A 194 -15.18 -15.04 -29.61
CA ALA A 194 -14.90 -16.02 -30.65
C ALA A 194 -16.10 -16.17 -31.60
N VAL A 195 -17.32 -16.27 -31.05
CA VAL A 195 -18.55 -16.33 -31.85
C VAL A 195 -18.77 -15.03 -32.62
N MET A 196 -18.60 -13.87 -31.98
CA MET A 196 -18.72 -12.57 -32.64
C MET A 196 -17.69 -12.43 -33.76
N GLY A 197 -16.43 -12.83 -33.53
CA GLY A 197 -15.40 -12.86 -34.56
C GLY A 197 -15.82 -13.74 -35.75
N PHE A 198 -16.31 -14.95 -35.49
CA PHE A 198 -16.82 -15.84 -36.54
C PHE A 198 -17.96 -15.20 -37.33
N LEU A 199 -18.98 -14.65 -36.66
CA LEU A 199 -20.13 -14.01 -37.32
C LEU A 199 -19.74 -12.76 -38.11
N VAL A 200 -18.80 -11.97 -37.58
CA VAL A 200 -18.29 -10.76 -38.23
C VAL A 200 -17.48 -11.12 -39.48
N TYR A 201 -16.61 -12.12 -39.41
CA TYR A 201 -15.82 -12.55 -40.56
C TYR A 201 -16.66 -13.24 -41.64
N GLN A 202 -17.59 -14.13 -41.25
CA GLN A 202 -18.47 -14.81 -42.22
C GLN A 202 -19.53 -13.87 -42.77
N GLY A 203 -20.29 -13.21 -41.89
CA GLY A 203 -21.44 -12.38 -42.29
C GLY A 203 -21.05 -11.09 -43.02
N LEU A 204 -20.02 -10.35 -42.57
CA LEU A 204 -19.55 -9.20 -43.36
C LEU A 204 -18.79 -9.64 -44.61
N GLY A 205 -18.19 -10.84 -44.61
CA GLY A 205 -17.53 -11.43 -45.77
C GLY A 205 -18.50 -11.68 -46.93
N GLU A 206 -19.75 -12.00 -46.64
CA GLU A 206 -20.80 -12.16 -47.67
C GLU A 206 -21.16 -10.85 -48.38
N LEU A 207 -20.86 -9.69 -47.78
CA LEU A 207 -21.13 -8.36 -48.34
C LEU A 207 -19.98 -7.82 -49.21
N VAL A 208 -18.88 -8.57 -49.35
CA VAL A 208 -17.73 -8.21 -50.20
C VAL A 208 -18.14 -7.87 -51.66
N PRO A 209 -19.05 -8.61 -52.31
CA PRO A 209 -19.48 -8.30 -53.68
C PRO A 209 -20.17 -6.93 -53.82
N GLU A 210 -20.80 -6.43 -52.76
CA GLU A 210 -21.58 -5.19 -52.77
C GLU A 210 -20.78 -3.98 -52.25
N LEU A 211 -19.95 -4.16 -51.23
CA LEU A 211 -19.28 -3.08 -50.50
C LEU A 211 -17.78 -2.95 -50.81
N GLY A 212 -17.21 -3.94 -51.49
CA GLY A 212 -15.78 -4.02 -51.78
C GLY A 212 -14.95 -4.49 -50.59
N ASP A 213 -13.86 -5.20 -50.91
CA ASP A 213 -13.01 -5.90 -49.96
C ASP A 213 -12.37 -4.98 -48.89
N GLY A 214 -11.93 -3.79 -49.31
CA GLY A 214 -11.33 -2.81 -48.38
C GLY A 214 -12.30 -2.29 -47.32
N THR A 215 -13.55 -2.01 -47.70
CA THR A 215 -14.59 -1.51 -46.77
C THR A 215 -14.98 -2.59 -45.77
N VAL A 216 -15.18 -3.82 -46.23
CA VAL A 216 -15.50 -4.98 -45.38
C VAL A 216 -14.37 -5.26 -44.40
N THR A 217 -13.12 -5.26 -44.86
CA THR A 217 -11.94 -5.48 -44.01
C THR A 217 -11.85 -4.41 -42.92
N LEU A 218 -12.09 -3.13 -43.25
CA LEU A 218 -12.08 -2.04 -42.27
C LEU A 218 -13.19 -2.21 -41.22
N LEU A 219 -14.39 -2.60 -41.64
CA LEU A 219 -15.52 -2.86 -40.73
C LEU A 219 -15.24 -4.04 -39.80
N GLN A 220 -14.71 -5.15 -40.34
CA GLN A 220 -14.31 -6.32 -39.56
C GLN A 220 -13.25 -5.95 -38.52
N ALA A 221 -12.20 -5.23 -38.93
CA ALA A 221 -11.15 -4.76 -38.04
C ALA A 221 -11.70 -3.81 -36.96
N GLY A 222 -12.62 -2.92 -37.32
CA GLY A 222 -13.28 -2.01 -36.38
C GLY A 222 -14.10 -2.74 -35.31
N VAL A 223 -14.94 -3.69 -35.72
CA VAL A 223 -15.78 -4.46 -34.78
C VAL A 223 -14.92 -5.33 -33.86
N VAL A 224 -13.94 -6.04 -34.41
CA VAL A 224 -13.02 -6.87 -33.61
C VAL A 224 -12.19 -6.00 -32.66
N GLY A 225 -11.70 -4.84 -33.12
CA GLY A 225 -10.94 -3.90 -32.31
C GLY A 225 -11.75 -3.35 -31.13
N VAL A 226 -12.99 -2.91 -31.38
CA VAL A 226 -13.89 -2.42 -30.32
C VAL A 226 -14.21 -3.53 -29.31
N ALA A 227 -14.55 -4.73 -29.79
CA ALA A 227 -14.85 -5.85 -28.90
C ALA A 227 -13.63 -6.28 -28.06
N GLY A 228 -12.44 -6.29 -28.66
CA GLY A 228 -11.17 -6.52 -27.97
C GLY A 228 -10.86 -5.45 -26.92
N ALA A 229 -11.11 -4.17 -27.20
CA ALA A 229 -10.92 -3.08 -26.25
C ALA A 229 -11.85 -3.20 -25.03
N ILE A 230 -13.13 -3.55 -25.25
CA ILE A 230 -14.09 -3.80 -24.16
C ILE A 230 -13.63 -4.96 -23.27
N PHE A 231 -13.13 -6.03 -23.87
CA PHE A 231 -12.58 -7.16 -23.13
C PHE A 231 -11.36 -6.79 -22.28
N LEU A 232 -10.40 -6.07 -22.88
CA LEU A 232 -9.22 -5.60 -22.18
C LEU A 232 -9.62 -4.72 -20.99
N TYR A 233 -10.61 -3.84 -21.16
CA TYR A 233 -11.15 -3.02 -20.08
C TYR A 233 -11.67 -3.86 -18.90
N PHE A 234 -12.49 -4.89 -19.16
CA PHE A 234 -13.00 -5.75 -18.09
C PHE A 234 -11.90 -6.59 -17.43
N GLY A 235 -10.94 -7.09 -18.20
CA GLY A 235 -9.78 -7.80 -17.69
C GLY A 235 -8.93 -6.92 -16.77
N LEU A 236 -8.59 -5.71 -17.22
CA LEU A 236 -7.85 -4.73 -16.41
C LEU A 236 -8.61 -4.34 -15.15
N LYS A 237 -9.94 -4.17 -15.23
CA LYS A 237 -10.76 -3.87 -14.06
C LYS A 237 -10.70 -4.99 -13.02
N ALA A 238 -10.71 -6.26 -13.43
CA ALA A 238 -10.58 -7.39 -12.52
C ALA A 238 -9.20 -7.43 -11.83
N VAL A 239 -8.12 -7.15 -12.59
CA VAL A 239 -6.76 -7.03 -12.03
C VAL A 239 -6.71 -5.87 -11.02
N HIS A 240 -7.27 -4.72 -11.37
CA HIS A 240 -7.29 -3.55 -10.49
C HIS A 240 -8.03 -3.81 -9.18
N LEU A 241 -9.19 -4.49 -9.22
CA LEU A 241 -9.92 -4.88 -8.02
C LEU A 241 -9.10 -5.84 -7.13
N THR A 242 -8.38 -6.78 -7.73
CA THR A 242 -7.50 -7.71 -7.02
C THR A 242 -6.35 -6.98 -6.32
N GLU A 243 -5.69 -6.05 -7.02
CA GLU A 243 -4.62 -5.22 -6.44
C GLU A 243 -5.15 -4.39 -5.27
N MET A 244 -6.31 -3.73 -5.43
CA MET A 244 -6.92 -2.95 -4.36
C MET A 244 -7.32 -3.83 -3.17
N ALA A 245 -7.88 -5.02 -3.40
CA ALA A 245 -8.26 -5.96 -2.36
C ALA A 245 -7.04 -6.39 -1.52
N ASN A 246 -5.94 -6.77 -2.18
CA ASN A 246 -4.68 -7.11 -1.52
C ASN A 246 -4.16 -5.95 -0.66
N ARG A 247 -4.25 -4.71 -1.16
CA ARG A 247 -3.80 -3.54 -0.40
C ARG A 247 -4.69 -3.21 0.80
N VAL A 248 -6.01 -3.33 0.65
CA VAL A 248 -6.94 -3.20 1.79
C VAL A 248 -6.64 -4.27 2.84
N TRP A 249 -6.39 -5.51 2.41
CA TRP A 249 -6.00 -6.60 3.31
C TRP A 249 -4.67 -6.30 4.02
N LYS A 250 -3.63 -5.87 3.29
CA LYS A 250 -2.33 -5.46 3.87
C LYS A 250 -2.53 -4.37 4.93
N ARG A 251 -3.38 -3.36 4.69
CA ARG A 251 -3.71 -2.32 5.67
C ARG A 251 -4.44 -2.85 6.89
N ALA A 252 -5.41 -3.72 6.71
CA ALA A 252 -6.13 -4.32 7.84
C ALA A 252 -5.20 -5.18 8.72
N SER A 253 -4.28 -5.90 8.11
CA SER A 253 -3.25 -6.69 8.80
C SER A 253 -2.27 -5.79 9.55
N GLU A 254 -1.79 -4.75 8.89
CA GLU A 254 -0.90 -3.74 9.48
C GLU A 254 -1.53 -3.07 10.70
N TYR A 255 -2.76 -2.57 10.57
CA TYR A 255 -3.46 -1.93 11.66
C TYR A 255 -3.72 -2.90 12.82
N GLY A 256 -4.05 -4.15 12.51
CA GLY A 256 -4.18 -5.20 13.52
C GLY A 256 -2.90 -5.43 14.30
N LEU A 257 -1.74 -5.47 13.62
CA LEU A 257 -0.44 -5.59 14.27
C LEU A 257 -0.12 -4.38 15.14
N ILE A 258 -0.35 -3.15 14.65
CA ILE A 258 -0.17 -1.91 15.43
C ILE A 258 -0.97 -2.02 16.72
N VAL A 259 -2.25 -2.36 16.63
CA VAL A 259 -3.16 -2.44 17.78
C VAL A 259 -2.72 -3.52 18.76
N SER A 260 -2.35 -4.70 18.27
CA SER A 260 -1.87 -5.80 19.12
C SER A 260 -0.62 -5.38 19.92
N GLU A 261 0.29 -4.66 19.29
CA GLU A 261 1.53 -4.24 19.90
C GLU A 261 1.32 -3.07 20.86
N ARG A 262 0.42 -2.14 20.54
CA ARG A 262 -0.04 -1.10 21.47
C ARG A 262 -0.63 -1.71 22.75
N ARG A 263 -1.46 -2.76 22.63
CA ARG A 263 -2.00 -3.49 23.79
C ARG A 263 -0.88 -4.14 24.60
N ARG A 264 0.05 -4.82 23.94
CA ARG A 264 1.22 -5.44 24.59
C ARG A 264 2.02 -4.40 25.38
N LEU A 265 2.40 -3.29 24.74
CA LEU A 265 3.18 -2.22 25.38
C LEU A 265 2.46 -1.57 26.56
N ARG A 266 1.13 -1.36 26.47
CA ARG A 266 0.34 -0.86 27.62
C ARG A 266 0.26 -1.86 28.77
N SER A 267 0.20 -3.15 28.47
CA SER A 267 0.20 -4.19 29.52
C SER A 267 1.56 -4.30 30.22
N THR A 268 2.65 -4.05 29.49
CA THR A 268 4.01 -4.06 30.05
C THR A 268 4.36 -2.77 30.80
N ASN A 269 3.89 -1.62 30.31
CA ASN A 269 4.11 -0.29 30.90
C ASN A 269 2.77 0.43 31.10
N PRO A 270 2.00 0.12 32.16
CA PRO A 270 0.72 0.77 32.42
C PRO A 270 0.94 2.27 32.73
N PRO A 271 0.08 3.17 32.22
CA PRO A 271 0.19 4.59 32.51
C PRO A 271 -0.02 4.83 34.01
N GLY A 272 1.03 5.32 34.70
CA GLY A 272 1.01 5.61 36.14
C GLY A 272 2.14 4.99 36.98
N LEU A 273 3.09 4.26 36.37
CA LEU A 273 4.28 3.70 37.04
C LEU A 273 5.61 4.27 36.51
N ALA A 274 5.60 5.52 36.03
CA ALA A 274 6.81 6.27 35.66
C ALA A 274 7.06 7.41 36.66
#